data_AF-A0A1W1BJC2-F1
#
_entry.id   AF-A0A1W1BJC2-F1
#
_cell.length_a   1.000
_cell.length_b   1.000
_cell.length_c   1.000
_cell.angle_alpha   90.00
_cell.angle_beta   90.00
_cell.angle_gamma   90.00
#
_symmetry.space_group_name_H-M   'P 1'
#
loop_
_entity.id
_entity.type
_entity.pdbx_description
1 polymer ?
#
loop_
_entity_poly.entity_id
_entity_poly.type
_entity_poly.pdbx_seq_one_letter_code
_entity_poly.pdbx_strand_id
1 'polypeptide(L)'
;MQIKDIIENQEYVELYVILFLIFFIPWFISHTVKYYRAERRKVRHLHRFAREGESLSQYELAKRYAKGQAVRKSCQNAAFLSQKAAFSGDDRAQELLEKILKKRKC
;
A
#
# COMPACT_ATOMS: atom_id res chain seq x y z
N MET A 1 8.94 44.41 33.26
CA MET A 1 8.38 43.43 32.32
C MET A 1 7.22 42.77 33.04
N GLN A 2 5.98 43.09 32.64
CA GLN A 2 4.80 42.77 33.46
C GLN A 2 4.29 41.36 33.14
N ILE A 3 3.79 40.64 34.15
CA ILE A 3 3.19 39.30 34.01
C ILE A 3 2.06 39.29 32.96
N LYS A 4 1.39 40.43 32.75
CA LYS A 4 0.38 40.64 31.70
C LYS A 4 0.93 40.38 30.30
N ASP A 5 2.15 40.84 29.99
CA ASP A 5 2.78 40.64 28.67
C ASP A 5 3.08 39.16 28.40
N ILE A 6 3.28 38.34 29.44
CA ILE A 6 3.52 36.90 29.35
C ILE A 6 2.18 36.15 29.14
N ILE A 7 1.13 36.56 29.85
CA ILE A 7 -0.21 35.97 29.75
C ILE A 7 -0.85 36.30 28.38
N GLU A 8 -0.72 37.55 27.93
CA GLU A 8 -1.24 38.00 26.63
C GLU A 8 -0.56 37.24 25.48
N ASN A 9 0.72 36.89 25.63
CA ASN A 9 1.44 36.01 24.70
C ASN A 9 1.06 34.52 24.79
N GLN A 10 0.43 34.03 25.86
CA GLN A 10 -0.01 32.62 25.95
C GLN A 10 -1.27 32.36 25.10
N GLU A 11 -2.20 33.32 25.01
CA GLU A 11 -3.45 33.14 24.24
C GLU A 11 -3.20 33.03 22.73
N TYR A 12 -2.20 33.76 22.20
CA TYR A 12 -1.86 33.68 20.78
C TYR A 12 -1.22 32.34 20.40
N VAL A 13 -0.42 31.73 21.27
CA VAL A 13 0.26 30.46 20.99
C VAL A 13 -0.74 29.32 20.81
N GLU A 14 -1.77 29.24 21.67
CA GLU A 14 -2.81 28.21 21.56
C GLU A 14 -3.58 28.33 20.24
N LEU A 15 -3.95 29.55 19.85
CA LEU A 15 -4.67 29.82 18.61
C LEU A 15 -3.84 29.45 17.37
N TYR A 16 -2.54 29.76 17.35
CA TYR A 16 -1.65 29.38 16.25
C TYR A 16 -1.47 27.86 16.13
N VAL A 17 -1.38 27.14 17.25
CA VAL A 17 -1.30 25.67 17.26
C VAL A 17 -2.57 25.06 16.68
N ILE A 18 -3.75 25.56 17.08
CA ILE A 18 -5.04 25.10 16.57
C ILE A 18 -5.15 25.34 15.05
N LEU A 19 -4.82 26.55 14.58
CA LEU A 19 -4.82 26.86 13.14
C LEU A 19 -3.86 25.95 12.37
N PHE A 20 -2.64 25.74 12.89
CA PHE A 20 -1.69 24.83 12.28
C PHE A 20 -2.24 23.40 12.18
N LEU A 21 -2.86 22.87 13.23
CA LEU A 21 -3.48 21.54 13.21
C LEU A 21 -4.65 21.46 12.22
N ILE A 22 -5.47 22.52 12.11
CA ILE A 22 -6.58 22.59 11.15
C ILE A 22 -6.09 22.53 9.70
N PHE A 23 -4.92 23.07 9.39
CA PHE A 23 -4.34 22.94 8.04
C PHE A 23 -3.54 21.64 7.87
N PHE A 24 -2.80 21.25 8.90
CA PHE A 24 -1.91 20.11 8.87
C PHE A 24 -2.66 18.78 8.83
N ILE A 25 -3.74 18.63 9.62
CA ILE A 25 -4.51 17.38 9.69
C ILE A 25 -5.16 17.04 8.33
N PRO A 26 -5.90 17.94 7.66
CA PRO A 26 -6.46 17.66 6.33
C PRO A 26 -5.37 17.44 5.28
N TRP A 27 -4.27 18.19 5.33
CA TRP A 27 -3.13 17.97 4.44
C TRP A 27 -2.52 16.57 4.64
N PHE A 28 -2.33 16.15 5.89
CA PHE A 28 -1.79 14.84 6.26
C PHE A 28 -2.74 13.70 5.88
N ILE A 29 -4.04 13.85 6.13
CA ILE A 29 -5.07 12.90 5.68
C ILE A 29 -5.08 12.82 4.15
N SER A 30 -5.05 13.95 3.46
CA SER A 30 -5.01 13.99 1.99
C SER A 30 -3.78 13.25 1.46
N HIS A 31 -2.61 13.46 2.07
CA HIS A 31 -1.37 12.80 1.69
C HIS A 31 -1.41 11.28 1.92
N THR A 32 -1.86 10.85 3.10
CA THR A 32 -1.97 9.42 3.46
C THR A 32 -3.02 8.69 2.60
N VAL A 33 -4.16 9.32 2.34
CA VAL A 33 -5.21 8.78 1.47
C VAL A 33 -4.75 8.75 0.00
N LYS A 34 -3.97 9.73 -0.46
CA LYS A 34 -3.40 9.74 -1.82
C LYS A 34 -2.45 8.56 -2.04
N TYR A 35 -1.60 8.26 -1.06
CA TYR A 35 -0.72 7.10 -1.08
C TYR A 35 -1.52 5.78 -1.19
N TYR A 36 -2.53 5.59 -0.33
CA TYR A 36 -3.37 4.38 -0.37
C TYR A 36 -4.17 4.23 -1.66
N ARG A 37 -4.70 5.33 -2.21
CA ARG A 37 -5.42 5.32 -3.50
C ARG A 37 -4.50 4.96 -4.68
N ALA A 38 -3.23 5.34 -4.64
CA ALA A 38 -2.27 4.97 -5.68
C ALA A 38 -2.05 3.46 -5.70
N GLU A 39 -1.88 2.84 -4.54
CA GLU A 39 -1.62 1.41 -4.44
C GLU A 39 -2.82 0.55 -4.89
N ARG A 40 -4.04 0.98 -4.54
CA ARG A 40 -5.28 0.35 -5.07
C ARG A 40 -5.41 0.48 -6.59
N ARG A 41 -5.00 1.60 -7.17
CA ARG A 41 -4.99 1.76 -8.65
C ARG A 41 -4.02 0.77 -9.29
N LYS A 42 -2.80 0.62 -8.75
CA LYS A 42 -1.82 -0.36 -9.25
C LYS A 42 -2.37 -1.78 -9.23
N VAL A 43 -2.97 -2.21 -8.12
CA VAL A 43 -3.61 -3.54 -8.01
C VAL A 43 -4.70 -3.73 -9.06
N ARG A 44 -5.54 -2.71 -9.31
CA ARG A 44 -6.58 -2.79 -10.35
C ARG A 44 -5.99 -2.97 -11.75
N HIS A 45 -4.93 -2.25 -12.09
CA HIS A 45 -4.23 -2.44 -13.36
C HIS A 45 -3.61 -3.83 -13.46
N LEU A 46 -2.93 -4.31 -12.41
CA LEU A 46 -2.40 -5.67 -12.35
C LEU A 46 -3.48 -6.72 -12.56
N HIS A 47 -4.66 -6.58 -11.97
CA HIS A 47 -5.79 -7.48 -12.21
C HIS A 47 -6.24 -7.49 -13.67
N ARG A 48 -6.29 -6.31 -14.31
CA ARG A 48 -6.67 -6.19 -15.72
C ARG A 48 -5.66 -6.91 -16.61
N PHE A 49 -4.38 -6.57 -16.49
CA PHE A 49 -3.34 -7.16 -17.34
C PHE A 49 -3.11 -8.65 -17.05
N ALA A 50 -3.22 -9.07 -15.79
CA ALA A 50 -3.14 -10.50 -15.44
C ALA A 50 -4.27 -11.32 -16.08
N ARG A 51 -5.46 -10.72 -16.25
CA ARG A 51 -6.57 -11.32 -17.00
C ARG A 51 -6.29 -11.37 -18.50
N GLU A 52 -5.68 -10.33 -19.05
CA GLU A 52 -5.24 -10.26 -20.45
C GLU A 52 -4.09 -11.25 -20.76
N GLY A 53 -3.46 -11.84 -19.74
CA GLY A 53 -2.47 -12.90 -19.92
C GLY A 53 -1.02 -12.45 -19.68
N GLU A 54 -0.80 -11.19 -19.32
CA GLU A 54 0.55 -10.67 -19.10
C GLU A 54 1.23 -11.35 -17.90
N SER A 55 2.32 -12.07 -18.15
CA SER A 55 3.06 -12.84 -17.14
C SER A 55 3.62 -11.95 -16.02
N LEU A 56 4.16 -10.78 -16.38
CA LEU A 56 4.67 -9.79 -15.42
C LEU A 56 3.60 -9.37 -14.41
N SER A 57 2.40 -9.07 -14.89
CA SER A 57 1.29 -8.67 -14.04
C SER A 57 0.75 -9.81 -13.18
N GLN A 58 0.74 -11.03 -13.70
CA GLN A 58 0.40 -12.23 -12.92
C GLN A 58 1.40 -12.46 -11.78
N TYR A 59 2.70 -12.36 -12.06
CA TYR A 59 3.76 -12.46 -11.06
C TYR A 59 3.64 -11.38 -9.97
N GLU A 60 3.50 -10.11 -10.36
CA GLU A 60 3.46 -9.01 -9.38
C GLU A 60 2.17 -9.05 -8.55
N LEU A 61 1.04 -9.48 -9.14
CA LEU A 61 -0.20 -9.70 -8.41
C LEU A 61 -0.08 -10.90 -7.43
N ALA A 62 0.57 -11.99 -7.84
CA ALA A 62 0.83 -13.13 -6.97
C ALA A 62 1.65 -12.74 -5.74
N LYS A 63 2.71 -11.95 -5.94
CA LYS A 63 3.55 -11.42 -4.87
C LYS A 63 2.76 -10.56 -3.89
N ARG A 64 1.82 -9.75 -4.39
CA ARG A 64 0.93 -8.95 -3.54
C ARG A 64 -0.02 -9.83 -2.72
N TYR A 65 -0.58 -10.88 -3.31
CA TYR A 65 -1.39 -11.87 -2.58
C TYR A 65 -0.59 -12.64 -1.53
N ALA A 66 0.68 -12.97 -1.80
CA ALA A 66 1.55 -13.63 -0.83
C ALA A 66 1.87 -12.73 0.38
N LYS A 67 2.01 -11.41 0.15
CA LYS A 67 2.34 -10.42 1.19
C LYS A 67 1.12 -9.78 1.87
N GLY A 68 -0.05 -9.77 1.23
CA GLY A 68 -1.22 -9.01 1.68
C GLY A 68 -1.12 -7.50 1.38
N GLN A 69 -0.41 -7.11 0.33
CA GLN A 69 -0.19 -5.70 -0.02
C GLN A 69 -1.34 -5.16 -0.87
N ALA A 70 -2.19 -4.33 -0.26
CA ALA A 70 -3.41 -3.75 -0.86
C ALA A 70 -4.45 -4.78 -1.37
N VAL A 71 -4.21 -6.07 -1.14
CA VAL A 71 -5.11 -7.21 -1.35
C VAL A 71 -5.12 -8.07 -0.09
N ARG A 72 -6.21 -8.81 0.13
CA ARG A 72 -6.26 -9.80 1.22
C ARG A 72 -5.22 -10.88 0.94
N LYS A 73 -4.36 -11.17 1.92
CA LYS A 73 -3.35 -12.22 1.82
C LYS A 73 -4.02 -13.55 1.50
N SER A 74 -3.53 -14.26 0.48
CA SER A 74 -4.02 -15.58 0.08
C SER A 74 -2.92 -16.34 -0.64
N CYS A 75 -2.42 -17.40 -0.02
CA CYS A 75 -1.37 -18.22 -0.62
C CYS A 75 -1.89 -19.11 -1.76
N GLN A 76 -3.18 -19.44 -1.76
CA GLN A 76 -3.85 -20.11 -2.89
C GLN A 76 -3.86 -19.24 -4.15
N ASN A 77 -4.33 -17.99 -4.04
CA ASN A 77 -4.38 -17.06 -5.18
C ASN A 77 -2.97 -16.70 -5.66
N ALA A 78 -2.03 -16.55 -4.73
CA ALA A 78 -0.63 -16.32 -5.06
C ALA A 78 -0.05 -17.50 -5.85
N ALA A 79 -0.23 -18.74 -5.39
CA ALA A 79 0.27 -19.92 -6.08
C ALA A 79 -0.34 -20.07 -7.48
N PHE A 80 -1.66 -19.88 -7.62
CA PHE A 80 -2.35 -19.96 -8.90
C PHE A 80 -1.80 -18.95 -9.93
N LEU A 81 -1.66 -17.68 -9.53
CA LEU A 81 -1.14 -16.64 -10.42
C LEU A 81 0.34 -16.82 -10.74
N SER A 82 1.16 -17.23 -9.76
CA SER A 82 2.57 -17.55 -9.97
C SER A 82 2.75 -18.73 -10.91
N GLN A 83 1.92 -19.77 -10.78
CA GLN A 83 1.94 -20.91 -11.68
C GLN A 83 1.60 -20.49 -13.12
N LYS A 84 0.58 -19.65 -13.30
CA LYS A 84 0.21 -19.14 -14.63
C LYS A 84 1.35 -18.32 -15.27
N ALA A 85 2.01 -17.46 -14.51
CA ALA A 85 3.16 -16.69 -14.97
C ALA A 85 4.37 -17.57 -15.30
N ALA A 86 4.63 -18.61 -14.48
CA ALA A 86 5.70 -19.58 -14.71
C ALA A 86 5.46 -20.38 -16.00
N PHE A 87 4.21 -20.76 -16.31
CA PHE A 87 3.86 -21.40 -17.57
C PHE A 87 4.14 -20.52 -18.81
N SER A 88 4.09 -19.19 -18.65
CA SER A 88 4.48 -18.25 -19.70
C SER A 88 5.99 -17.97 -19.76
N GLY A 89 6.81 -18.72 -19.01
CA GLY A 89 8.27 -18.61 -19.01
C GLY A 89 8.85 -17.54 -18.09
N ASP A 90 8.12 -17.04 -17.08
CA ASP A 90 8.70 -16.12 -16.08
C ASP A 90 9.37 -16.91 -14.95
N ASP A 91 10.70 -17.02 -15.00
CA ASP A 91 11.52 -17.71 -14.01
C ASP A 91 11.32 -17.17 -12.58
N ARG A 92 11.03 -15.87 -12.43
CA ARG A 92 10.77 -15.26 -11.12
C ARG A 92 9.47 -15.76 -10.53
N ALA A 93 8.50 -16.09 -11.38
CA ALA A 93 7.24 -16.67 -10.95
C ALA A 93 7.40 -18.11 -10.47
N GLN A 94 8.30 -18.88 -11.09
CA GLN A 94 8.68 -20.21 -10.60
C GLN A 94 9.34 -20.13 -9.21
N GLU A 95 10.30 -19.22 -9.02
CA GLU A 95 10.95 -19.03 -7.71
C GLU A 95 9.93 -18.61 -6.64
N LEU A 96 8.99 -17.73 -6.99
CA LEU A 96 7.92 -17.31 -6.10
C LEU A 96 6.96 -18.47 -5.76
N LEU A 97 6.61 -19.30 -6.74
CA LEU A 97 5.78 -20.48 -6.54
C LEU A 97 6.45 -21.45 -5.56
N GLU A 98 7.73 -21.75 -5.76
CA GLU A 98 8.50 -22.59 -4.83
C GLU A 98 8.52 -22.02 -3.41
N LYS A 99 8.71 -20.71 -3.26
CA LYS A 99 8.67 -20.04 -1.95
C LYS A 99 7.29 -20.18 -1.29
N ILE A 100 6.20 -20.04 -2.05
CA ILE A 100 4.83 -20.18 -1.53
C ILE A 100 4.58 -21.63 -1.09
N LEU A 101 4.99 -22.62 -1.89
CA LEU A 101 4.80 -24.04 -1.58
C LEU A 101 5.65 -24.51 -0.40
N LYS A 102 6.90 -24.05 -0.29
CA LYS A 102 7.77 -24.32 0.87
C LYS A 102 7.20 -23.73 2.15
N LYS A 103 6.53 -22.57 2.05
CA LYS A 103 5.84 -21.93 3.18
C LYS A 103 4.48 -22.62 3.41
N ARG A 104 4.54 -23.87 3.89
CA ARG A 104 3.45 -24.87 3.98
C ARG A 104 2.08 -24.37 4.47
N LYS A 105 1.98 -23.24 5.18
CA LYS A 105 0.71 -22.56 5.49
C LYS A 105 0.88 -21.04 5.54
N CYS A 106 0.16 -20.37 4.68
CA CYS A 106 -0.37 -19.02 4.84
C CYS A 106 -1.74 -18.98 4.14
#